data_AF-A0A523VAL3-F1
#
_entry.id   AF-A0A523VAL3-F1
#
_cell.length_a   1.000
_cell.length_b   1.000
_cell.length_c   1.000
_cell.angle_alpha   90.00
_cell.angle_beta   90.00
_cell.angle_gamma   90.00
#
_symmetry.space_group_name_H-M   'P 1'
#
loop_
_entity.id
_entity.type
_entity.pdbx_description
1 polymer ?
#
loop_
_entity_poly.entity_id
_entity_poly.type
_entity_poly.pdbx_seq_one_letter_code
_entity_poly.pdbx_strand_id
1 'polypeptide(L)'
;LEDFPINFMLLQEFDPLLDFYTPLIIASEETIDEDPGLIKKFLSATEKGYLFAIENPEEAARLFLLDNSELDSGMVTASQEYLSGHYMGDSPRWGIMEKSIWDNFNNWMYGNNLLQSNLESDMAFTNEFLPQ
;
A
#
# COMPACT_ATOMS: atom_id res chain seq x y z
N LEU A 1 -0.66 -14.54 21.31
CA LEU A 1 -1.64 -15.04 20.32
C LEU A 1 -1.14 -16.29 19.60
N GLU A 2 0.12 -16.72 19.81
CA GLU A 2 0.73 -17.88 19.13
C GLU A 2 0.00 -19.22 19.37
N ASP A 3 -0.69 -19.37 20.50
CA ASP A 3 -1.40 -20.62 20.84
C ASP A 3 -2.90 -20.65 20.46
N PHE A 4 -3.38 -19.67 19.68
CA PHE A 4 -4.77 -19.64 19.23
C PHE A 4 -4.87 -19.97 17.74
N PRO A 5 -5.84 -20.81 17.32
CA PRO A 5 -6.09 -21.02 15.91
C PRO A 5 -6.56 -19.70 15.28
N ILE A 6 -5.72 -19.13 14.41
CA ILE A 6 -6.03 -17.93 13.64
C ILE A 6 -6.47 -18.37 12.25
N ASN A 7 -7.65 -17.92 11.83
CA ASN A 7 -8.09 -18.03 10.45
C ASN A 7 -7.84 -16.70 9.74
N PHE A 8 -6.88 -16.68 8.81
CA PHE A 8 -6.63 -15.52 7.97
C PHE A 8 -7.56 -15.58 6.76
N MET A 9 -8.27 -14.48 6.50
CA MET A 9 -9.29 -14.39 5.47
C MET A 9 -9.03 -13.15 4.62
N LEU A 10 -8.76 -13.38 3.35
CA LEU A 10 -8.57 -12.32 2.36
C LEU A 10 -9.93 -11.83 1.87
N LEU A 11 -10.21 -10.54 1.99
CA LEU A 11 -11.53 -9.98 1.63
C LEU A 11 -11.87 -10.20 0.15
N GLN A 12 -10.85 -10.15 -0.71
CA GLN A 12 -10.96 -10.41 -2.14
C GLN A 12 -11.39 -11.84 -2.49
N GLU A 13 -11.23 -12.80 -1.57
CA GLU A 13 -11.75 -14.16 -1.76
C GLU A 13 -13.27 -14.24 -1.55
N PHE A 14 -13.86 -13.28 -0.85
CA PHE A 14 -15.31 -13.20 -0.61
C PHE A 14 -16.02 -12.33 -1.65
N ASP A 15 -15.40 -11.22 -2.04
CA ASP A 15 -15.92 -10.33 -3.06
C ASP A 15 -14.74 -9.68 -3.82
N PRO A 16 -14.57 -9.92 -5.14
CA PRO A 16 -13.51 -9.31 -5.93
C PRO A 16 -13.51 -7.78 -5.90
N LEU A 17 -14.64 -7.13 -5.57
CA LEU A 17 -14.72 -5.68 -5.41
C LEU A 17 -14.04 -5.18 -4.13
N LEU A 18 -13.66 -6.08 -3.22
CA LEU A 18 -12.91 -5.80 -2.00
C LEU A 18 -11.39 -5.97 -2.17
N ASP A 19 -10.91 -6.17 -3.40
CA ASP A 19 -9.49 -6.10 -3.76
C ASP A 19 -9.09 -4.64 -4.04
N PHE A 20 -9.06 -3.83 -2.97
CA PHE A 20 -8.75 -2.40 -3.03
C PHE A 20 -7.35 -2.10 -2.47
N TYR A 21 -6.82 -0.92 -2.77
CA TYR A 21 -5.50 -0.51 -2.30
C TYR A 21 -5.47 -0.26 -0.78
N THR A 22 -4.66 -1.02 -0.06
CA THR A 22 -4.35 -0.79 1.34
C THR A 22 -3.01 -1.44 1.76
N PRO A 23 -2.15 -0.74 2.52
CA PRO A 23 -2.21 0.68 2.85
C PRO A 23 -1.85 1.59 1.64
N LEU A 24 -2.01 2.90 1.82
CA LEU A 24 -1.74 3.94 0.81
C LEU A 24 -0.86 5.05 1.41
N ILE A 25 -0.15 5.79 0.55
CA ILE A 25 0.52 7.05 0.90
C ILE A 25 -0.39 8.20 0.47
N ILE A 26 -0.62 9.16 1.37
CA ILE A 26 -1.45 10.34 1.11
C ILE A 26 -0.67 11.62 1.38
N ALA A 27 -1.04 12.70 0.68
CA ALA A 27 -0.56 14.05 0.91
C ALA A 27 -1.76 15.01 0.94
N SER A 28 -1.63 16.15 1.60
CA SER A 28 -2.66 17.20 1.52
C SER A 28 -2.66 17.85 0.13
N GLU A 29 -3.82 18.33 -0.32
CA GLU A 29 -3.95 19.13 -1.54
C GLU A 29 -3.03 20.35 -1.52
N GLU A 30 -2.91 21.03 -0.37
CA GLU A 30 -1.96 22.13 -0.16
C GLU A 30 -0.51 21.73 -0.46
N THR A 31 -0.05 20.57 0.02
CA THR A 31 1.32 20.10 -0.25
C THR A 31 1.51 19.75 -1.72
N ILE A 32 0.48 19.20 -2.36
CA ILE A 32 0.48 18.85 -3.80
C ILE A 32 0.63 20.11 -4.64
N ASP A 33 -0.11 21.16 -4.31
CA ASP A 33 -0.12 22.42 -5.06
C ASP A 33 1.13 23.26 -4.80
N GLU A 34 1.58 23.34 -3.53
CA GLU A 34 2.67 24.24 -3.15
C GLU A 34 4.07 23.63 -3.32
N ASP A 35 4.24 22.32 -3.08
CA ASP A 35 5.54 21.65 -3.18
C ASP A 35 5.48 20.28 -3.88
N PRO A 36 5.11 20.23 -5.18
CA PRO A 36 5.14 18.99 -5.96
C PRO A 36 6.56 18.42 -6.09
N GLY A 37 7.60 19.25 -5.89
CA GLY A 37 9.00 18.82 -5.90
C GLY A 37 9.36 17.96 -4.70
N LEU A 38 8.84 18.29 -3.51
CA LEU A 38 8.95 17.47 -2.31
C LEU A 38 8.32 16.09 -2.54
N ILE A 39 7.10 16.04 -3.08
CA ILE A 39 6.39 14.77 -3.30
C ILE A 39 7.17 13.85 -4.24
N LYS A 40 7.68 14.37 -5.37
CA LYS A 40 8.48 13.58 -6.32
C LYS A 40 9.75 13.02 -5.68
N LYS A 41 10.45 13.83 -4.88
CA LYS A 41 11.67 13.40 -4.18
C LYS A 41 11.36 12.35 -3.12
N PHE A 42 10.28 12.55 -2.35
CA PHE A 42 9.82 11.60 -1.36
C PHE A 42 9.49 10.25 -2.00
N LEU A 43 8.60 10.23 -3.01
CA LEU A 43 8.21 8.99 -3.68
C LEU A 43 9.38 8.29 -4.37
N SER A 44 10.37 9.04 -4.90
CA SER A 44 11.60 8.43 -5.45
C SER A 44 12.48 7.77 -4.41
N ALA A 45 12.61 8.36 -3.22
CA ALA A 45 13.31 7.72 -2.11
C ALA A 45 12.53 6.51 -1.59
N THR A 46 11.21 6.64 -1.46
CA THR A 46 10.32 5.58 -0.99
C THR A 46 10.32 4.37 -1.92
N GLU A 47 10.21 4.59 -3.24
CA GLU A 47 10.27 3.51 -4.24
C GLU A 47 11.57 2.71 -4.10
N LYS A 48 12.72 3.38 -3.98
CA LYS A 48 14.01 2.70 -3.77
C LYS A 48 14.01 1.85 -2.50
N GLY A 49 13.39 2.33 -1.42
CA GLY A 49 13.26 1.57 -0.18
C GLY A 49 12.40 0.32 -0.34
N TYR A 50 11.25 0.42 -1.02
CA TYR A 50 10.40 -0.74 -1.30
C TYR A 50 11.06 -1.73 -2.25
N LEU A 51 11.69 -1.26 -3.34
CA LEU A 51 12.42 -2.14 -4.26
C LEU A 51 13.58 -2.86 -3.54
N PHE A 52 14.32 -2.15 -2.68
CA PHE A 52 15.33 -2.78 -1.84
C PHE A 52 14.74 -3.86 -0.93
N ALA A 53 13.60 -3.58 -0.30
CA ALA A 53 12.91 -4.49 0.60
C ALA A 53 12.29 -5.71 -0.11
N ILE A 54 11.89 -5.56 -1.37
CA ILE A 54 11.44 -6.65 -2.25
C ILE A 54 12.63 -7.57 -2.58
N GLU A 55 13.77 -6.99 -2.95
CA GLU A 55 14.96 -7.74 -3.36
C GLU A 55 15.74 -8.36 -2.18
N ASN A 56 15.67 -7.74 -1.00
CA ASN A 56 16.50 -8.07 0.17
C ASN A 56 15.66 -8.15 1.46
N PRO A 57 14.67 -9.05 1.57
CA PRO A 57 13.72 -9.06 2.68
C PRO A 57 14.37 -9.23 4.06
N GLU A 58 15.34 -10.15 4.20
CA GLU A 58 16.03 -10.36 5.48
C GLU A 58 16.81 -9.11 5.93
N GLU A 59 17.49 -8.44 5.00
CA GLU A 59 18.28 -7.24 5.30
C GLU A 59 17.36 -6.05 5.60
N ALA A 60 16.25 -5.91 4.89
CA ALA A 60 15.24 -4.91 5.18
C ALA A 60 14.62 -5.10 6.57
N ALA A 61 14.30 -6.33 6.96
CA ALA A 61 13.85 -6.67 8.30
C ALA A 61 14.89 -6.31 9.36
N ARG A 62 16.17 -6.64 9.12
CA ARG A 62 17.28 -6.30 10.01
C ARG A 62 17.43 -4.80 10.19
N LEU A 63 17.36 -4.02 9.11
CA LEU A 63 17.43 -2.55 9.16
C LEU A 63 16.25 -1.96 9.94
N PHE A 64 15.04 -2.46 9.71
CA PHE A 64 13.85 -2.04 10.45
C PHE A 64 13.97 -2.32 11.96
N LEU A 65 14.53 -3.47 12.35
CA LEU A 65 14.73 -3.85 13.76
C LEU A 65 15.80 -3.02 14.48
N LEU A 66 16.68 -2.29 13.77
CA LEU A 66 17.65 -1.40 14.42
C LEU A 66 16.97 -0.32 15.26
N ASP A 67 15.87 0.23 14.75
CA ASP A 67 15.09 1.28 15.42
C ASP A 67 13.85 0.75 16.17
N ASN A 68 13.49 -0.53 15.95
CA ASN A 68 12.30 -1.18 16.52
C ASN A 68 12.66 -2.49 17.26
N SER A 69 13.71 -2.44 18.10
CA SER A 69 14.30 -3.60 18.78
C SER A 69 13.37 -4.33 19.76
N GLU A 70 12.25 -3.73 20.12
CA GLU A 70 11.21 -4.31 20.97
C GLU A 70 10.31 -5.32 20.24
N LEU A 71 10.33 -5.33 18.91
CA LEU A 71 9.54 -6.25 18.11
C LEU A 71 10.21 -7.62 18.05
N ASP A 72 9.39 -8.67 17.91
CA ASP A 72 9.91 -10.02 17.73
C ASP A 72 10.61 -10.15 16.37
N SER A 73 11.91 -10.42 16.40
CA SER A 73 12.73 -10.49 15.19
C SER A 73 12.30 -11.59 14.22
N GLY A 74 11.80 -12.72 14.73
CA GLY A 74 11.32 -13.82 13.92
C GLY A 74 10.06 -13.43 13.15
N MET A 75 9.11 -12.81 13.85
CA MET A 75 7.87 -12.28 13.26
C MET A 75 8.14 -11.21 12.20
N VAL A 76 9.04 -10.26 12.48
CA VAL A 76 9.37 -9.19 11.51
C VAL A 76 10.01 -9.79 10.26
N THR A 77 10.94 -10.72 10.41
CA THR A 77 11.61 -11.36 9.27
C THR A 77 10.61 -12.15 8.43
N ALA A 78 9.77 -12.96 9.06
CA ALA A 78 8.72 -13.73 8.35
C ALA A 78 7.70 -12.81 7.65
N SER A 79 7.32 -11.70 8.29
CA SER A 79 6.44 -10.70 7.70
C SER A 79 7.07 -10.06 6.46
N GLN A 80 8.35 -9.71 6.54
CA GLN A 80 9.06 -9.07 5.43
C GLN A 80 9.26 -10.02 4.24
N GLU A 81 9.57 -11.28 4.49
CA GLU A 81 9.63 -12.34 3.47
C GLU A 81 8.28 -12.48 2.75
N TYR A 82 7.18 -12.56 3.51
CA TYR A 82 5.84 -12.61 2.94
C TYR A 82 5.55 -11.36 2.09
N LEU A 83 5.69 -10.16 2.67
CA LEU A 83 5.33 -8.90 2.01
C LEU A 83 6.19 -8.56 0.79
N SER A 84 7.42 -9.09 0.70
CA SER A 84 8.30 -8.88 -0.46
C SER A 84 7.64 -9.26 -1.79
N GLY A 85 6.77 -10.28 -1.80
CA GLY A 85 6.00 -10.69 -2.97
C GLY A 85 4.72 -9.86 -3.22
N HIS A 86 4.31 -9.01 -2.28
CA HIS A 86 3.03 -8.31 -2.31
C HIS A 86 3.14 -6.79 -2.54
N TYR A 87 4.30 -6.17 -2.28
CA TYR A 87 4.44 -4.71 -2.41
C TYR A 87 4.17 -4.13 -3.81
N MET A 88 4.32 -4.94 -4.86
CA MET A 88 3.98 -4.56 -6.23
C MET A 88 2.78 -5.35 -6.79
N GLY A 89 2.40 -6.46 -6.15
CA GLY A 89 1.46 -7.43 -6.73
C GLY A 89 1.88 -7.80 -8.15
N ASP A 90 0.93 -7.74 -9.08
CA ASP A 90 1.18 -7.99 -10.52
C ASP A 90 1.61 -6.74 -11.30
N SER A 91 1.82 -5.60 -10.62
CA SER A 91 2.17 -4.36 -11.27
C SER A 91 3.63 -4.36 -11.77
N PRO A 92 3.90 -3.83 -12.97
CA PRO A 92 5.28 -3.65 -13.46
C PRO A 92 6.04 -2.54 -12.72
N ARG A 93 5.35 -1.69 -11.94
CA ARG A 93 5.96 -0.53 -11.27
C ARG A 93 5.35 -0.34 -9.88
N TRP A 94 6.21 -0.08 -8.91
CA TRP A 94 5.79 0.17 -7.55
C TRP A 94 4.90 1.43 -7.46
N GLY A 95 3.85 1.35 -6.65
CA GLY A 95 2.98 2.48 -6.31
C GLY A 95 1.99 2.94 -7.38
N ILE A 96 1.99 2.36 -8.58
CA ILE A 96 1.01 2.73 -9.62
C ILE A 96 -0.39 2.27 -9.20
N MET A 97 -1.36 3.18 -9.36
CA MET A 97 -2.77 2.89 -9.11
C MET A 97 -3.60 2.95 -10.39
N GLU A 98 -4.61 2.08 -10.47
CA GLU A 98 -5.57 2.02 -11.57
C GLU A 98 -6.92 2.61 -11.15
N LYS A 99 -7.51 3.44 -12.02
CA LYS A 99 -8.83 4.03 -11.79
C LYS A 99 -9.92 2.98 -11.61
N SER A 100 -9.83 1.85 -12.32
CA SER A 100 -10.77 0.73 -12.23
C SER A 100 -10.93 0.19 -10.81
N ILE A 101 -9.83 0.07 -10.06
CA ILE A 101 -9.83 -0.42 -8.67
C ILE A 101 -10.53 0.59 -7.75
N TRP A 102 -10.27 1.89 -7.93
CA TRP A 102 -10.96 2.95 -7.20
C TRP A 102 -12.46 3.00 -7.52
N ASP A 103 -12.83 2.91 -8.80
CA ASP A 103 -14.22 2.88 -9.24
C ASP A 103 -14.96 1.66 -8.66
N ASN A 104 -14.35 0.48 -8.67
CA ASN A 104 -14.93 -0.75 -8.13
C ASN A 104 -15.26 -0.60 -6.64
N PHE A 105 -14.29 -0.14 -5.85
CA PHE A 105 -14.48 0.00 -4.40
C PHE A 105 -15.49 1.09 -4.05
N ASN A 106 -15.45 2.24 -4.74
CA ASN A 106 -16.42 3.32 -4.59
C ASN A 106 -17.85 2.87 -4.93
N ASN A 107 -18.04 2.15 -6.05
CA ASN A 107 -19.33 1.59 -6.42
C ASN A 107 -19.83 0.55 -5.41
N TRP A 108 -18.94 -0.29 -4.89
CA TRP A 108 -19.28 -1.25 -3.84
C TRP A 108 -19.75 -0.54 -2.57
N MET A 109 -19.02 0.48 -2.12
CA MET A 109 -19.42 1.26 -0.93
C MET A 109 -20.75 1.99 -1.14
N TYR A 110 -20.93 2.62 -2.29
CA TYR A 110 -22.18 3.31 -2.62
C TYR A 110 -23.38 2.36 -2.71
N GLY A 111 -23.21 1.22 -3.41
CA GLY A 111 -24.26 0.19 -3.53
C GLY A 111 -24.66 -0.45 -2.20
N ASN A 112 -23.75 -0.47 -1.23
CA ASN A 112 -24.00 -0.92 0.15
C ASN A 112 -24.46 0.20 1.09
N ASN A 113 -24.77 1.39 0.59
CA ASN A 113 -25.20 2.57 1.36
C ASN A 113 -24.18 3.01 2.43
N LEU A 114 -22.88 2.79 2.18
CA LEU A 114 -21.78 3.27 3.04
C LEU A 114 -21.36 4.70 2.70
N LEU A 115 -21.75 5.20 1.51
CA LEU A 115 -21.51 6.57 1.06
C LEU A 115 -22.82 7.31 0.81
N GLN A 116 -22.85 8.61 1.12
CA GLN A 116 -24.00 9.47 0.85
C GLN A 116 -24.15 9.81 -0.64
N SER A 117 -23.04 9.84 -1.36
CA SER A 117 -22.96 10.11 -2.80
C SER A 117 -21.82 9.33 -3.43
N ASN A 118 -21.90 9.13 -4.74
CA ASN A 118 -20.81 8.55 -5.51
C ASN A 118 -19.63 9.54 -5.55
N LEU A 119 -18.40 9.03 -5.43
CA LEU A 119 -17.17 9.81 -5.50
C LEU A 119 -16.62 9.85 -6.93
N GLU A 120 -15.91 10.94 -7.26
CA GLU A 120 -15.12 11.00 -8.50
C GLU A 120 -13.74 10.40 -8.23
N SER A 121 -13.51 9.16 -8.68
CA SER A 121 -12.26 8.43 -8.42
C SER A 121 -11.00 9.16 -8.89
N ASP A 122 -11.10 9.97 -9.96
CA ASP A 122 -9.97 10.76 -10.47
C ASP A 122 -9.52 11.85 -9.47
N MET A 123 -10.37 12.22 -8.52
CA MET A 123 -10.03 13.14 -7.43
C MET A 123 -9.40 12.41 -6.23
N ALA A 124 -9.47 11.07 -6.18
CA ALA A 124 -9.04 10.29 -5.02
C ALA A 124 -7.56 9.87 -5.09
N PHE A 125 -6.95 9.87 -6.28
CA PHE A 125 -5.57 9.47 -6.47
C PHE A 125 -4.91 10.14 -7.68
N THR A 126 -3.58 10.14 -7.71
CA THR A 126 -2.79 10.53 -8.88
C THR A 126 -1.48 9.74 -8.94
N ASN A 127 -1.04 9.43 -10.15
CA ASN A 127 0.25 8.76 -10.41
C ASN A 127 1.33 9.76 -10.89
N GLU A 128 1.02 11.05 -11.01
CA GLU A 128 1.87 12.08 -11.64
C GLU A 128 3.21 12.31 -10.92
N PHE A 129 3.27 11.96 -9.63
CA PHE A 129 4.46 12.17 -8.80
C PHE A 129 5.35 10.94 -8.68
N LEU A 130 4.94 9.80 -9.24
CA LEU A 130 5.76 8.59 -9.20
C LEU A 130 7.04 8.76 -10.07
N PRO A 131 8.18 8.13 -9.72
CA PRO A 131 9.47 8.29 -10.41
C PRO A 131 9.51 7.60 -11.78
N GLN A 132 9.90 8.30 -12.85
CA GLN A 132 9.93 7.73 -14.21
C GLN A 132 10.91 6.56 -14.37
#